data_AF-A0A377CH26-F1
#
_entry.id   AF-A0A377CH26-F1
#
_cell.length_a   1.000
_cell.length_b   1.000
_cell.length_c   1.000
_cell.angle_alpha   90.00
_cell.angle_beta   90.00
_cell.angle_gamma   90.00
#
_symmetry.space_group_name_H-M   'P 1'
#
loop_
_entity.id
_entity.type
_entity.pdbx_description
1 polymer ?
#
loop_
_entity_poly.entity_id
_entity_poly.type
_entity_poly.pdbx_seq_one_letter_code
_entity_poly.pdbx_strand_id
1 'polypeptide(L)'
;MRFPEKGKTYSINEGNYIKFPNGVKKYIKFCQEEDKSTNRPYTSRYIGSLVADFHRNLLKGGIYLYPSTASHPDGKLRLLYECNPMAFLAEQAGGKASDGKERILDIIPETLHQRRSFFVGNDHMVEDVERFIREFPDA
;
A
#
# COMPACT_ATOMS: atom_id res chain seq x y z
N MET A 1 10.33 9.09 15.38
CA MET A 1 9.50 7.86 15.32
C MET A 1 9.94 7.07 14.11
N ARG A 2 9.98 5.73 14.19
CA ARG A 2 10.37 4.85 13.06
C ARG A 2 9.38 3.69 12.96
N PHE A 3 9.20 3.14 11.76
CA PHE A 3 8.48 1.88 11.60
C PHE A 3 9.22 0.77 12.37
N PRO A 4 8.49 -0.21 12.93
CA PRO A 4 9.09 -1.47 13.36
C PRO A 4 9.80 -2.15 12.19
N GLU A 5 10.89 -2.87 12.45
CA GLU A 5 11.67 -3.56 11.41
C GLU A 5 10.82 -4.55 10.60
N LYS A 6 9.86 -5.23 11.24
CA LYS A 6 8.95 -6.19 10.61
C LYS A 6 7.50 -5.75 10.72
N GLY A 7 6.75 -5.85 9.63
CA GLY A 7 5.31 -5.68 9.59
C GLY A 7 4.58 -7.02 9.63
N LYS A 8 3.38 -7.04 10.21
CA LYS A 8 2.50 -8.23 10.23
C LYS A 8 1.03 -7.90 9.99
N THR A 9 0.77 -6.72 9.46
CA THR A 9 -0.59 -6.20 9.22
C THR A 9 -0.67 -5.67 7.80
N TYR A 10 -1.75 -5.99 7.09
CA TYR A 10 -2.10 -5.32 5.85
C TYR A 10 -3.46 -4.64 6.00
N SER A 11 -3.63 -3.51 5.32
CA SER A 11 -4.80 -2.66 5.42
C SER A 11 -5.33 -2.31 4.04
N ILE A 12 -6.50 -2.83 3.71
CA ILE A 12 -7.17 -2.62 2.43
C ILE A 12 -8.67 -2.86 2.56
N ASN A 13 -9.48 -2.17 1.76
CA ASN A 13 -10.91 -2.43 1.66
C ASN A 13 -11.18 -3.67 0.77
N GLU A 14 -11.14 -4.87 1.34
CA GLU A 14 -11.41 -6.11 0.61
C GLU A 14 -12.84 -6.21 0.03
N GLY A 15 -13.77 -5.30 0.38
CA GLY A 15 -15.04 -5.16 -0.33
C GLY A 15 -14.89 -4.80 -1.81
N ASN A 16 -13.72 -4.32 -2.23
CA ASN A 16 -13.37 -4.07 -3.63
C ASN A 16 -12.53 -5.20 -4.27
N TYR A 17 -12.38 -6.36 -3.61
CA TYR A 17 -11.48 -7.44 -4.04
C TYR A 17 -11.60 -7.79 -5.53
N ILE A 18 -12.83 -7.97 -6.02
CA ILE A 18 -13.10 -8.32 -7.43
C ILE A 18 -12.57 -7.25 -8.41
N LYS A 19 -12.55 -5.99 -7.98
CA LYS A 19 -12.17 -4.82 -8.80
C LYS A 19 -10.68 -4.51 -8.77
N PHE A 20 -9.89 -5.20 -7.95
CA PHE A 20 -8.46 -4.96 -7.84
C PHE A 20 -7.67 -5.55 -9.03
N PRO A 21 -6.51 -4.97 -9.35
CA PRO A 21 -5.53 -5.58 -10.24
C PRO A 21 -5.13 -7.00 -9.77
N ASN A 22 -4.77 -7.85 -10.71
CA ASN A 22 -4.39 -9.23 -10.44
C ASN A 22 -3.22 -9.34 -9.45
N GLY A 23 -2.16 -8.56 -9.63
CA GLY A 23 -1.04 -8.52 -8.68
C GLY A 23 -1.44 -8.19 -7.25
N VAL A 24 -2.37 -7.24 -7.06
CA VAL A 24 -2.87 -6.91 -5.71
C VAL A 24 -3.68 -8.06 -5.13
N LYS A 25 -4.52 -8.73 -5.93
CA LYS A 25 -5.24 -9.94 -5.51
C LYS A 25 -4.28 -11.04 -5.06
N LYS A 26 -3.20 -11.26 -5.81
CA LYS A 26 -2.15 -12.24 -5.48
C LYS A 26 -1.42 -11.86 -4.20
N TYR A 27 -1.09 -10.58 -3.99
CA TYR A 27 -0.50 -10.10 -2.74
C TYR A 27 -1.42 -10.29 -1.53
N ILE A 28 -2.73 -10.04 -1.67
CA ILE A 28 -3.70 -10.30 -0.59
C ILE A 28 -3.69 -11.79 -0.23
N LYS A 29 -3.67 -12.68 -1.22
CA LYS A 29 -3.61 -14.13 -0.97
C LYS A 29 -2.30 -14.54 -0.32
N PHE A 30 -1.17 -14.00 -0.79
CA PHE A 30 0.11 -14.12 -0.11
C PHE A 30 -0.03 -13.70 1.37
N CYS A 31 -0.60 -12.55 1.69
CA CYS A 31 -0.80 -12.13 3.09
C CYS A 31 -1.66 -13.10 3.92
N GLN A 32 -2.58 -13.84 3.30
CA GLN A 32 -3.52 -14.75 3.95
C GLN A 32 -3.02 -16.20 4.09
N GLU A 33 -1.95 -16.57 3.38
CA GLU A 33 -1.36 -17.91 3.42
C GLU A 33 -0.67 -18.20 4.76
N GLU A 34 -0.67 -19.46 5.18
CA GLU A 34 0.15 -19.92 6.30
C GLU A 34 1.59 -20.15 5.83
N ASP A 35 2.53 -19.42 6.40
CA ASP A 35 3.94 -19.60 6.14
C ASP A 35 4.77 -19.19 7.37
N LYS A 36 5.33 -20.20 8.03
CA LYS A 36 6.14 -20.03 9.24
C LYS A 36 7.43 -19.26 8.98
N SER A 37 7.99 -19.34 7.78
CA SER A 37 9.26 -18.67 7.46
C SER A 37 9.13 -17.15 7.42
N THR A 38 7.97 -16.66 6.97
CA THR A 38 7.63 -15.23 6.86
C THR A 38 6.72 -14.74 7.97
N ASN A 39 6.38 -15.62 8.94
CA ASN A 39 5.46 -15.35 10.05
C ASN A 39 4.07 -14.90 9.58
N ARG A 40 3.58 -15.50 8.48
CA ARG A 40 2.24 -15.33 7.92
C ARG A 40 1.29 -16.44 8.45
N PRO A 41 -0.03 -16.18 8.54
CA PRO A 41 -0.78 -15.08 7.90
C PRO A 41 -0.62 -13.73 8.58
N TYR A 42 -0.64 -12.67 7.78
CA TYR A 42 -0.71 -11.30 8.28
C TYR A 42 -2.14 -10.97 8.74
N THR A 43 -2.24 -10.10 9.73
CA THR A 43 -3.51 -9.63 10.26
C THR A 43 -4.13 -8.58 9.33
N SER A 44 -5.38 -8.78 8.89
CA SER A 44 -6.13 -7.75 8.16
C SER A 44 -6.70 -6.70 9.14
N ARG A 45 -6.45 -5.42 8.86
CA ARG A 45 -7.04 -4.29 9.61
C ARG A 45 -7.34 -3.13 8.67
N TYR A 46 -8.60 -2.73 8.57
CA TYR A 46 -8.99 -1.58 7.75
C TYR A 46 -9.95 -0.69 8.55
N ILE A 47 -9.48 0.49 8.94
CA ILE A 47 -10.29 1.47 9.68
C ILE A 47 -11.16 2.27 8.71
N GLY A 48 -10.68 2.50 7.48
CA GLY A 48 -11.38 3.30 6.48
C GLY A 48 -10.98 4.78 6.49
N SER A 49 -9.94 5.13 7.23
CA SER A 49 -9.33 6.47 7.25
C SER A 49 -7.84 6.32 7.01
N LEU A 50 -7.35 6.92 5.91
CA LEU A 50 -5.93 6.89 5.52
C LEU A 50 -5.02 7.24 6.70
N VAL A 51 -5.34 8.32 7.41
CA VAL A 51 -4.53 8.82 8.53
C VAL A 51 -4.51 7.81 9.69
N ALA A 52 -5.66 7.22 10.02
CA ALA A 52 -5.74 6.26 11.13
C ALA A 52 -5.03 4.94 10.80
N ASP A 53 -5.22 4.43 9.58
CA ASP A 53 -4.56 3.22 9.12
C ASP A 53 -3.03 3.40 9.01
N PHE A 54 -2.58 4.54 8.45
CA PHE A 54 -1.17 4.90 8.38
C PHE A 54 -0.55 5.03 9.77
N HIS A 55 -1.20 5.78 10.68
CA HIS A 55 -0.66 6.01 12.03
C HIS A 55 -0.53 4.70 12.82
N ARG A 56 -1.50 3.80 12.70
CA ARG A 56 -1.40 2.45 13.30
C ARG A 56 -0.20 1.70 12.72
N ASN A 57 -0.05 1.67 11.40
CA ASN A 57 1.04 0.95 10.75
C ASN A 57 2.41 1.53 11.11
N LEU A 58 2.52 2.85 11.27
CA LEU A 58 3.73 3.52 11.73
C LEU A 58 4.14 3.09 13.16
N LEU A 59 3.17 2.80 14.03
CA LEU A 59 3.42 2.34 15.40
C LEU A 59 3.60 0.82 15.54
N LYS A 60 2.91 0.03 14.70
CA LYS A 60 2.78 -1.43 14.87
C LYS A 60 3.40 -2.25 13.75
N GLY A 61 3.88 -1.59 12.71
CA GLY A 61 4.34 -2.24 11.49
C GLY A 61 3.17 -2.72 10.63
N GLY A 62 3.38 -2.73 9.32
CA GLY A 62 2.39 -3.12 8.35
C GLY A 62 2.39 -2.22 7.11
N ILE A 63 1.42 -2.48 6.25
CA ILE A 63 1.23 -1.78 4.98
C ILE A 63 -0.23 -1.33 4.84
N TYR A 64 -0.41 -0.15 4.26
CA TYR A 64 -1.69 0.35 3.76
C TYR A 64 -1.70 0.28 2.25
N LEU A 65 -2.78 -0.26 1.69
CA LEU A 65 -2.97 -0.41 0.25
C LEU A 65 -4.24 0.31 -0.18
N TYR A 66 -4.09 1.18 -1.16
CA TYR A 66 -5.17 1.83 -1.90
C TYR A 66 -4.88 1.73 -3.40
N PRO A 67 -5.03 0.52 -3.98
CA PRO A 67 -4.74 0.32 -5.40
C PRO A 67 -5.77 1.06 -6.27
N SER A 68 -5.45 1.14 -7.56
CA SER A 68 -6.46 1.37 -8.59
C SER A 68 -7.54 0.30 -8.56
N THR A 69 -8.69 0.63 -9.15
CA THR A 69 -9.80 -0.32 -9.32
C THR A 69 -10.38 -0.15 -10.70
N ALA A 70 -11.18 -1.12 -11.17
CA ALA A 70 -11.90 -1.01 -12.44
C ALA A 70 -12.73 0.30 -12.58
N SER A 71 -13.24 0.87 -11.48
CA SER A 71 -13.97 2.14 -11.50
C SER A 71 -13.10 3.38 -11.26
N HIS A 72 -11.86 3.19 -10.84
CA HIS A 72 -10.90 4.26 -10.53
C HIS A 72 -9.51 3.81 -11.02
N PRO A 73 -9.27 3.82 -12.34
CA PRO A 73 -8.04 3.28 -12.94
C PRO A 73 -6.77 4.01 -12.48
N ASP A 74 -6.88 5.30 -12.17
CA ASP A 74 -5.78 6.12 -11.64
C ASP A 74 -5.70 6.11 -10.10
N GLY A 75 -6.46 5.23 -9.43
CA GLY A 75 -6.63 5.27 -7.98
C GLY A 75 -7.59 6.38 -7.51
N LYS A 76 -7.72 6.52 -6.19
CA LYS A 76 -8.71 7.42 -5.57
C LYS A 76 -8.09 8.53 -4.72
N LEU A 77 -6.92 8.30 -4.16
CA LEU A 77 -6.24 9.26 -3.29
C LEU A 77 -5.53 10.32 -4.14
N ARG A 78 -5.52 11.56 -3.67
CA ARG A 78 -4.90 12.68 -4.39
C ARG A 78 -3.42 12.77 -4.04
N LEU A 79 -2.62 12.88 -5.09
CA LEU A 79 -1.17 12.88 -5.00
C LEU A 79 -0.67 13.97 -4.05
N LEU A 80 -1.11 15.22 -4.26
CA LEU A 80 -0.53 16.38 -3.58
C LEU A 80 -0.81 16.47 -2.07
N TYR A 81 -2.01 16.10 -1.63
CA TYR A 81 -2.46 16.35 -0.25
C TYR A 81 -2.97 15.12 0.49
N GLU A 82 -2.93 13.93 -0.13
CA GLU A 82 -3.14 12.66 0.56
C GLU A 82 -1.89 11.78 0.47
N CYS A 83 -1.40 11.50 -0.74
CA CYS A 83 -0.26 10.59 -0.94
C CYS A 83 1.07 11.21 -0.51
N ASN A 84 1.43 12.40 -1.03
CA ASN A 84 2.72 13.05 -0.78
C ASN A 84 2.99 13.31 0.71
N PRO A 85 2.04 13.85 1.50
CA PRO A 85 2.27 14.05 2.94
C PRO A 85 2.52 12.73 3.68
N MET A 86 1.74 11.69 3.37
CA MET A 86 1.91 10.38 4.01
C MET A 86 3.21 9.69 3.57
N ALA A 87 3.57 9.81 2.29
CA ALA A 87 4.83 9.30 1.75
C ALA A 87 6.04 9.95 2.42
N PHE A 88 6.04 11.28 2.54
CA PHE A 88 7.10 12.01 3.23
C PHE A 88 7.27 11.53 4.67
N LEU A 89 6.18 11.43 5.43
CA LEU A 89 6.24 10.92 6.81
C LEU A 89 6.72 9.46 6.86
N ALA A 90 6.30 8.63 5.91
CA ALA A 90 6.71 7.24 5.87
C ALA A 90 8.22 7.09 5.69
N GLU A 91 8.78 7.80 4.72
CA GLU A 91 10.21 7.75 4.40
C GLU A 91 11.07 8.33 5.51
N GLN A 92 10.65 9.42 6.15
CA GLN A 92 11.33 9.95 7.35
C GLN A 92 11.33 8.95 8.51
N ALA A 93 10.37 8.03 8.55
CA ALA A 93 10.28 6.96 9.53
C ALA A 93 10.96 5.64 9.10
N GLY A 94 11.66 5.63 7.96
CA GLY A 94 12.32 4.43 7.41
C GLY A 94 11.38 3.45 6.72
N GLY A 95 10.16 3.88 6.36
CA GLY A 95 9.24 3.14 5.50
C GLY A 95 9.39 3.51 4.03
N LYS A 96 8.48 2.99 3.20
CA LYS A 96 8.42 3.24 1.75
C LYS A 96 7.00 3.66 1.34
N ALA A 97 6.89 4.45 0.28
CA ALA A 97 5.63 4.76 -0.39
C ALA A 97 5.75 4.69 -1.92
N SER A 98 4.81 3.99 -2.55
CA SER A 98 4.82 3.68 -3.99
C SER A 98 3.41 3.74 -4.57
N ASP A 99 3.29 4.05 -5.86
CA ASP A 99 2.04 3.85 -6.60
C ASP A 99 1.90 2.42 -7.17
N GLY A 100 2.86 1.55 -6.86
CA GLY A 100 2.99 0.18 -7.36
C GLY A 100 4.00 0.04 -8.49
N LYS A 101 4.48 1.15 -9.05
CA LYS A 101 5.51 1.20 -10.11
C LYS A 101 6.60 2.21 -9.80
N GLU A 102 6.22 3.39 -9.34
CA GLU A 102 7.09 4.53 -9.08
C GLU A 102 6.97 5.00 -7.63
N ARG A 103 8.07 5.55 -7.09
CA ARG A 103 8.09 6.15 -5.77
C ARG A 103 7.23 7.41 -5.77
N ILE A 104 6.34 7.54 -4.78
CA ILE A 104 5.33 8.61 -4.74
C ILE A 104 5.93 10.01 -4.81
N LEU A 105 7.02 10.25 -4.09
CA LEU A 105 7.66 11.57 -4.04
C LEU A 105 8.47 11.93 -5.29
N ASP A 106 8.68 11.00 -6.22
CA ASP A 106 9.33 11.25 -7.50
C ASP A 106 8.31 11.61 -8.61
N ILE A 107 7.02 11.42 -8.36
CA ILE A 107 5.96 11.71 -9.33
C ILE A 107 5.78 13.23 -9.43
N ILE A 108 6.11 13.79 -10.60
CA ILE A 108 5.83 15.19 -10.92
C ILE A 108 4.31 15.33 -11.21
N PRO A 109 3.57 16.15 -10.43
CA PRO A 109 2.14 16.32 -10.62
C PRO A 109 1.83 17.14 -11.89
N GLU A 110 0.89 16.66 -12.68
CA GLU A 110 0.33 17.35 -13.86
C GLU A 110 -0.88 18.22 -13.49
N THR A 111 -1.63 17.84 -12.44
CA THR A 111 -2.82 18.58 -11.98
C THR A 111 -2.93 18.63 -10.45
N LEU A 112 -3.64 19.65 -9.94
CA LEU A 112 -3.84 19.84 -8.50
C LEU A 112 -4.58 18.66 -7.83
N HIS A 113 -5.50 18.02 -8.55
CA HIS A 113 -6.34 16.93 -8.04
C HIS A 113 -5.97 15.57 -8.63
N GLN A 114 -4.75 15.43 -9.16
CA GLN A 114 -4.24 14.18 -9.71
C GLN A 114 -4.35 13.06 -8.69
N ARG A 115 -4.82 11.90 -9.15
CA ARG A 115 -4.96 10.71 -8.33
C ARG A 115 -3.87 9.70 -8.65
N ARG A 116 -3.54 8.90 -7.65
CA ARG A 116 -2.64 7.75 -7.78
C ARG A 116 -3.14 6.57 -6.94
N SER A 117 -2.73 5.39 -7.36
CA SER A 117 -2.61 4.23 -6.45
C SER A 117 -1.66 4.59 -5.32
N PHE A 118 -1.83 3.98 -4.15
CA PHE A 118 -1.00 4.30 -3.00
C PHE A 118 -0.75 3.09 -2.12
N PHE A 119 0.52 2.74 -1.96
CA PHE A 119 0.99 1.68 -1.08
C PHE A 119 2.03 2.29 -0.14
N VAL A 120 1.80 2.23 1.16
CA VAL A 120 2.68 2.87 2.15
C VAL A 120 2.83 2.04 3.41
N GLY A 121 4.05 1.93 3.93
CA GLY A 121 4.32 1.21 5.17
C GLY A 121 5.76 0.71 5.26
N ASN A 122 5.93 -0.48 5.84
CA ASN A 122 7.20 -1.18 5.85
C ASN A 122 7.74 -1.38 4.43
N ASP A 123 9.04 -1.10 4.26
CA ASP A 123 9.79 -1.22 3.01
C ASP A 123 9.57 -2.55 2.28
N HIS A 124 9.89 -3.67 2.91
CA HIS A 124 9.78 -5.02 2.36
C HIS A 124 8.35 -5.38 1.97
N MET A 125 7.35 -4.91 2.74
CA MET A 125 5.94 -5.18 2.41
C MET A 125 5.50 -4.38 1.18
N VAL A 126 5.99 -3.15 1.00
CA VAL A 126 5.72 -2.34 -0.20
C VAL A 126 6.42 -2.94 -1.42
N GLU A 127 7.67 -3.38 -1.26
CA GLU A 127 8.43 -4.07 -2.31
C GLU A 127 7.79 -5.39 -2.74
N ASP A 128 7.24 -6.16 -1.81
CA ASP A 128 6.46 -7.34 -2.12
C ASP A 128 5.27 -6.98 -3.02
N VAL A 129 4.48 -5.95 -2.67
CA VAL A 129 3.34 -5.52 -3.51
C VAL A 129 3.81 -5.12 -4.91
N GLU A 130 4.87 -4.31 -5.03
CA GLU A 130 5.44 -3.91 -6.33
C GLU A 130 5.88 -5.14 -7.15
N ARG A 131 6.51 -6.13 -6.50
CA ARG A 131 6.87 -7.41 -7.14
C ARG A 131 5.64 -8.13 -7.67
N PHE A 132 4.61 -8.31 -6.85
CA PHE A 132 3.37 -8.97 -7.27
C PHE A 132 2.66 -8.22 -8.40
N ILE A 133 2.64 -6.88 -8.39
CA ILE A 133 2.07 -6.07 -9.48
C ILE A 133 2.83 -6.30 -10.79
N ARG A 134 4.16 -6.40 -10.73
CA ARG A 134 5.01 -6.64 -11.91
C ARG A 134 4.94 -8.08 -12.43
N GLU A 135 4.87 -9.08 -11.55
CA GLU A 135 4.83 -10.50 -11.92
C GLU A 135 3.45 -10.94 -12.42
N PHE A 136 2.39 -10.30 -11.93
CA PHE A 136 1.01 -10.63 -12.28
C PHE A 136 0.27 -9.40 -12.83
N PRO A 137 0.67 -8.89 -14.01
CA PRO A 137 -0.02 -7.78 -14.65
C PRO A 137 -1.47 -8.17 -15.01
N ASP A 138 -2.33 -7.17 -15.17
CA ASP A 138 -3.64 -7.37 -15.78
C ASP A 138 -3.47 -7.72 -17.27
N ALA A 139 -4.34 -8.58 -17.79
CA ALA A 139 -4.31 -9.08 -19.17
C ALA A 139 -4.78 -8.04 -20.19
#